data_AF-A0A971V0V3-F1
#
_entry.id   AF-A0A971V0V3-F1
#
_cell.length_a   1.000
_cell.length_b   1.000
_cell.length_c   1.000
_cell.angle_alpha   90.00
_cell.angle_beta   90.00
_cell.angle_gamma   90.00
#
_symmetry.space_group_name_H-M   'P 1'
#
loop_
_entity.id
_entity.type
_entity.pdbx_description
1 polymer ?
#
loop_
_entity_poly.entity_id
_entity_poly.type
_entity_poly.pdbx_seq_one_letter_code
_entity_poly.pdbx_strand_id
1 'polypeptide(L)'
;MKTTNLPYIDNVKAILITIVVNIGVVFLFQWPGGIDREGLILDSVICVFLTLCIDLWWVLRIMKKLRVEGKLPSQVPVSAFMQKLPKNPIALGTLYFLFFGVLTVGLNLLITGFFGIQQMRFKPWLIYKLIYTTLLSVKIVEYSIFRYVQPDWSTGGQGSQAVRNPIPRIGLFKEIYGSVTGNIALNIIIGSILGGAVLMADGSVTIFPTTASGIPVTGLIFGLIAGVLVTSGVVGAMDKSIKTADPILMEQATNNRWYTWMPIRKIPLYLLVCSFVMIFSAIVLRALMLLFDLPYMNFFQFSIFITIYATIIGKPLSSLLIRRCMQKDYIAYIVHKVQQKSA
;
A
#
# COMPACT_ATOMS: atom_id res chain seq x y z
N MET A 1 -3.53 7.17 -21.19
CA MET A 1 -4.69 6.58 -20.48
C MET A 1 -5.04 7.43 -19.29
N LYS A 2 -6.29 7.91 -19.20
CA LYS A 2 -6.82 8.55 -17.99
C LYS A 2 -6.55 7.63 -16.81
N THR A 3 -5.76 8.10 -15.86
CA THR A 3 -5.60 7.47 -14.55
C THR A 3 -6.97 7.39 -13.91
N THR A 4 -7.58 6.21 -13.96
CA THR A 4 -8.81 5.87 -13.24
C THR A 4 -8.49 5.79 -11.75
N ASN A 5 -8.33 6.98 -11.15
CA ASN A 5 -8.48 7.19 -9.73
C ASN A 5 -9.88 6.69 -9.32
N LEU A 6 -9.96 6.13 -8.11
CA LEU A 6 -11.15 5.62 -7.42
C LEU A 6 -12.46 6.18 -8.00
N PRO A 7 -13.27 5.38 -8.72
CA PRO A 7 -14.41 5.93 -9.41
C PRO A 7 -15.51 6.24 -8.39
N TYR A 8 -15.96 7.50 -8.45
CA TYR A 8 -17.35 7.97 -8.42
C TYR A 8 -17.70 8.98 -7.34
N ILE A 9 -16.95 9.08 -6.24
CA ILE A 9 -17.21 10.08 -5.21
C ILE A 9 -15.87 10.68 -4.76
N ASP A 10 -15.77 12.00 -4.78
CA ASP A 10 -14.68 12.70 -4.11
C ASP A 10 -14.84 12.48 -2.59
N ASN A 11 -14.23 11.39 -2.14
CA ASN A 11 -14.26 10.94 -0.75
C ASN A 11 -13.17 11.60 0.09
N VAL A 12 -12.32 12.43 -0.52
CA VAL A 12 -11.23 13.11 0.19
C VAL A 12 -11.80 13.95 1.32
N LYS A 13 -12.96 14.59 1.11
CA LYS A 13 -13.65 15.35 2.16
C LYS A 13 -14.10 14.48 3.33
N ALA A 14 -14.69 13.31 3.07
CA ALA A 14 -15.11 12.39 4.12
C ALA A 14 -13.91 11.93 4.95
N ILE A 15 -12.87 11.46 4.26
CA ILE A 15 -11.62 11.00 4.88
C ILE A 15 -10.99 12.12 5.71
N LEU A 16 -10.94 13.35 5.20
CA LEU A 16 -10.34 14.48 5.90
C LEU A 16 -11.14 14.87 7.15
N ILE A 17 -12.47 14.89 7.07
CA ILE A 17 -13.34 15.11 8.25
C ILE A 17 -13.10 14.00 9.28
N THR A 18 -13.10 12.75 8.85
CA THR A 18 -12.84 11.59 9.72
C THR A 18 -11.49 11.69 10.41
N ILE A 19 -10.44 12.08 9.69
CA ILE A 19 -9.09 12.31 10.25
C ILE A 19 -9.14 13.42 11.30
N VAL A 20 -9.71 14.58 10.97
CA VAL A 20 -9.79 15.73 11.89
C VAL A 20 -10.53 15.37 13.17
N VAL A 21 -11.67 14.68 13.07
CA VAL A 21 -12.45 14.27 14.24
C VAL A 21 -11.66 13.27 15.10
N ASN A 22 -11.05 12.26 14.49
CA ASN A 22 -10.25 11.26 15.23
C ASN A 22 -9.01 11.85 15.88
N ILE A 23 -8.34 12.80 15.21
CA ILE A 23 -7.21 13.54 15.78
C ILE A 23 -7.69 14.40 16.95
N GLY A 24 -8.82 15.10 16.79
CA GLY A 24 -9.42 15.89 17.87
C GLY A 24 -9.68 15.06 19.12
N VAL A 25 -10.20 13.83 18.96
CA VAL A 25 -10.39 12.88 20.07
C VAL A 25 -9.06 12.51 20.73
N VAL A 26 -8.01 12.23 19.95
CA VAL A 26 -6.67 11.97 20.51
C VAL A 26 -6.15 13.16 21.32
N PHE A 27 -6.30 14.39 20.83
CA PHE A 27 -5.90 15.58 21.56
C PHE A 27 -6.70 15.77 22.86
N LEU A 28 -8.01 15.51 22.86
CA LEU A 28 -8.86 15.69 24.03
C LEU A 28 -8.59 14.67 25.14
N PHE A 29 -8.31 13.41 24.79
CA PHE A 29 -8.25 12.33 25.79
C PHE A 29 -6.84 11.83 26.11
N GLN A 30 -5.84 12.10 25.27
CA GLN A 30 -4.53 11.45 25.38
C GLN A 30 -3.36 12.45 25.40
N TRP A 31 -3.63 13.75 25.25
CA TRP A 31 -2.61 14.78 25.44
C TRP A 31 -2.34 15.03 26.94
N PRO A 32 -1.07 15.19 27.37
CA PRO A 32 0.19 14.93 26.66
C PRO A 32 0.73 13.50 26.89
N GLY A 33 0.03 12.69 27.70
CA GLY A 33 0.53 11.43 28.26
C GLY A 33 0.76 10.30 27.26
N GLY A 34 0.12 10.36 26.08
CA GLY A 34 0.14 9.26 25.12
C GLY A 34 -0.90 8.20 25.45
N ILE A 35 -0.65 6.95 25.04
CA ILE A 35 -1.61 5.86 25.18
C ILE A 35 -0.92 4.59 25.66
N ASP A 36 -1.57 3.89 26.58
CA ASP A 36 -1.19 2.56 27.03
C ASP A 36 -1.99 1.49 26.25
N ARG A 37 -1.75 0.22 26.59
CA ARG A 37 -2.38 -0.91 25.89
C ARG A 37 -3.90 -0.97 26.07
N GLU A 38 -4.42 -0.61 27.25
CA GLU A 38 -5.87 -0.59 27.49
C GLU A 38 -6.53 0.57 26.76
N GLY A 39 -5.93 1.76 26.83
CA GLY A 39 -6.33 2.93 26.06
C GLY A 39 -6.34 2.65 24.56
N LEU A 40 -5.37 1.88 24.04
CA LEU A 40 -5.31 1.48 22.63
C LEU A 40 -6.55 0.70 22.18
N ILE A 41 -7.04 -0.23 23.01
CA ILE A 41 -8.23 -1.02 22.70
C ILE A 41 -9.44 -0.09 22.63
N LEU A 42 -9.64 0.72 23.67
CA LEU A 42 -10.76 1.65 23.75
C LEU A 42 -10.75 2.66 22.60
N ASP A 43 -9.58 3.25 22.33
CA ASP A 43 -9.39 4.19 21.23
C ASP A 43 -9.65 3.53 19.86
N SER A 44 -9.23 2.29 19.66
CA SER A 44 -9.51 1.55 18.42
C SER A 44 -11.01 1.39 18.19
N VAL A 45 -11.76 1.07 19.24
CA VAL A 45 -13.23 0.95 19.19
C VAL A 45 -13.88 2.30 18.89
N ILE A 46 -13.49 3.36 19.60
CA ILE A 46 -13.97 4.73 19.38
C ILE A 46 -13.65 5.18 17.94
N CYS A 47 -12.43 4.88 17.47
CA CYS A 47 -11.99 5.21 16.11
C CYS A 47 -12.90 4.60 15.07
N VAL A 48 -13.17 3.30 15.19
CA VAL A 48 -14.02 2.56 14.25
C VAL A 48 -15.44 3.10 14.28
N PHE A 49 -15.98 3.34 15.48
CA PHE A 49 -17.31 3.92 15.64
C PHE A 49 -17.44 5.28 14.93
N LEU A 50 -16.55 6.23 15.24
CA LEU A 50 -16.59 7.57 14.66
C LEU A 50 -16.37 7.55 13.15
N THR A 51 -15.40 6.76 12.70
CA THR A 51 -15.09 6.59 11.27
C THR A 51 -16.32 6.06 10.53
N LEU A 52 -16.99 5.04 11.07
CA LEU A 52 -18.21 4.50 10.47
C LEU A 52 -19.35 5.51 10.45
N CYS A 53 -19.59 6.22 11.55
CA CYS A 53 -20.64 7.22 11.62
C CYS A 53 -20.46 8.30 10.54
N ILE A 54 -19.24 8.80 10.35
CA ILE A 54 -18.93 9.86 9.38
C ILE A 54 -18.99 9.29 7.96
N ASP A 55 -18.23 8.23 7.67
CA ASP A 55 -18.05 7.73 6.31
C ASP A 55 -19.33 7.11 5.75
N LEU A 56 -20.05 6.31 6.55
CA LEU A 56 -21.27 5.66 6.10
C LEU A 56 -22.37 6.69 5.83
N TRP A 57 -22.50 7.70 6.70
CA TRP A 57 -23.47 8.77 6.53
C TRP A 57 -23.16 9.63 5.29
N TRP A 58 -21.89 9.97 5.11
CA TRP A 58 -21.43 10.74 3.95
C TRP A 58 -21.69 10.00 2.65
N VAL A 59 -21.27 8.74 2.57
CA VAL A 59 -21.48 7.89 1.39
C VAL A 59 -22.98 7.70 1.15
N LEU A 60 -23.79 7.44 2.18
CA LEU A 60 -25.24 7.28 2.03
C LEU A 60 -25.90 8.53 1.42
N ARG A 61 -25.52 9.73 1.90
CA ARG A 61 -26.04 11.00 1.38
C ARG A 61 -25.71 11.18 -0.10
N ILE A 62 -24.45 10.96 -0.48
CA ILE A 62 -24.02 11.13 -1.86
C ILE A 62 -24.66 10.10 -2.76
N MET A 63 -24.69 8.83 -2.35
CA MET A 63 -25.31 7.75 -3.11
C MET A 63 -26.81 7.97 -3.33
N LYS A 64 -27.53 8.48 -2.31
CA LYS A 64 -28.94 8.87 -2.48
C LYS A 64 -29.10 10.01 -3.49
N LYS A 65 -28.27 11.06 -3.40
CA LYS A 65 -28.30 12.18 -4.35
C LYS A 65 -28.04 11.72 -5.79
N LEU A 66 -26.98 10.95 -6.01
CA LEU A 66 -26.61 10.41 -7.32
C LEU A 66 -27.70 9.51 -7.91
N ARG A 67 -28.41 8.78 -7.05
CA ARG A 67 -29.55 7.96 -7.45
C ARG A 67 -30.72 8.80 -7.93
N VAL A 68 -31.11 9.83 -7.17
CA VAL A 68 -32.19 10.75 -7.57
C VAL A 68 -31.85 11.44 -8.89
N GLU A 69 -30.58 11.74 -9.11
CA GLU A 69 -30.09 12.34 -10.36
C GLU A 69 -29.90 11.34 -11.52
N GLY A 70 -30.14 10.03 -11.32
CA GLY A 70 -29.97 9.01 -12.36
C GLY A 70 -28.51 8.79 -12.82
N LYS A 71 -27.55 9.36 -12.10
CA LYS A 71 -26.13 9.36 -12.49
C LYS A 71 -25.37 8.09 -12.12
N LEU A 72 -26.02 7.11 -11.48
CA LEU A 72 -25.34 5.88 -11.10
C LEU A 72 -24.71 5.17 -12.32
N PRO A 73 -23.56 4.52 -12.14
CA PRO A 73 -22.87 3.84 -13.24
C PRO A 73 -23.71 2.72 -13.83
N SER A 74 -23.69 2.58 -15.16
CA SER A 74 -24.42 1.55 -15.90
C SER A 74 -23.75 0.17 -15.79
N GLN A 75 -22.43 0.15 -15.59
CA GLN A 75 -21.63 -1.07 -15.48
C GLN A 75 -21.06 -1.23 -14.07
N VAL A 76 -21.61 -2.17 -13.31
CA VAL A 76 -21.22 -2.47 -11.93
C VAL A 76 -20.72 -3.91 -11.85
N PRO A 77 -19.55 -4.19 -11.26
CA PRO A 77 -19.16 -5.56 -10.97
C PRO A 77 -20.10 -6.15 -9.92
N VAL A 78 -20.84 -7.17 -10.33
CA VAL A 78 -21.80 -7.86 -9.50
C VAL A 78 -21.06 -8.76 -8.50
N SER A 79 -21.40 -8.66 -7.23
CA SER A 79 -20.88 -9.56 -6.19
C SER A 79 -22.01 -10.13 -5.34
N ALA A 80 -22.21 -11.44 -5.42
CA ALA A 80 -23.21 -12.15 -4.62
C ALA A 80 -22.99 -11.95 -3.10
N PHE A 81 -21.73 -11.80 -2.67
CA PHE A 81 -21.40 -11.51 -1.29
C PHE A 81 -21.92 -10.12 -0.87
N MET A 82 -21.63 -9.08 -1.66
CA MET A 82 -22.04 -7.71 -1.32
C MET A 82 -23.56 -7.53 -1.35
N GLN A 83 -24.27 -8.27 -2.22
CA GLN A 83 -25.73 -8.24 -2.26
C GLN A 83 -26.38 -8.87 -1.02
N LYS A 84 -25.71 -9.82 -0.36
CA LYS A 84 -26.20 -10.43 0.89
C LYS A 84 -26.05 -9.50 2.10
N LEU A 85 -25.22 -8.46 2.02
CA LEU A 85 -25.03 -7.54 3.13
C LEU A 85 -26.30 -6.73 3.41
N PRO A 86 -26.51 -6.26 4.65
CA PRO A 86 -27.70 -5.51 5.01
C PRO A 86 -27.93 -4.30 4.12
N LYS A 87 -29.21 -4.12 3.81
CA LYS A 87 -29.78 -2.99 3.08
C LYS A 87 -29.86 -1.77 3.99
N ASN A 88 -30.43 -1.95 5.18
CA ASN A 88 -30.54 -0.88 6.17
C ASN A 88 -29.14 -0.33 6.56
N PRO A 89 -28.88 0.99 6.44
CA PRO A 89 -27.59 1.58 6.79
C PRO A 89 -27.21 1.34 8.25
N ILE A 90 -28.17 1.27 9.17
CA ILE A 90 -27.89 1.01 10.59
C ILE A 90 -27.35 -0.42 10.75
N ALA A 91 -28.04 -1.41 10.17
CA ALA A 91 -27.61 -2.80 10.23
C ALA A 91 -26.26 -3.03 9.52
N LEU A 92 -26.03 -2.34 8.40
CA LEU A 92 -24.74 -2.35 7.70
C LEU A 92 -23.64 -1.73 8.56
N GLY A 93 -23.93 -0.60 9.22
CA GLY A 93 -23.04 0.06 10.15
C GLY A 93 -22.67 -0.81 11.34
N THR A 94 -23.64 -1.51 11.95
CA THR A 94 -23.38 -2.47 13.03
C THR A 94 -22.50 -3.62 12.57
N LEU A 95 -22.78 -4.19 11.39
CA LEU A 95 -21.97 -5.28 10.84
C LEU A 95 -20.53 -4.82 10.56
N TYR A 96 -20.37 -3.64 9.97
CA TYR A 96 -19.06 -3.04 9.73
C TYR A 96 -18.35 -2.69 11.03
N PHE A 97 -19.06 -2.22 12.05
CA PHE A 97 -18.49 -1.93 13.37
C PHE A 97 -17.94 -3.20 14.02
N LEU A 98 -18.68 -4.30 13.98
CA LEU A 98 -18.19 -5.58 14.49
C LEU A 98 -16.97 -6.06 13.71
N PHE A 99 -17.06 -6.07 12.38
CA PHE A 99 -15.98 -6.58 11.53
C PHE A 99 -14.71 -5.72 11.61
N PHE A 100 -14.82 -4.42 11.32
CA PHE A 100 -13.68 -3.50 11.37
C PHE A 100 -13.23 -3.22 12.80
N GLY A 101 -14.10 -3.33 13.81
CA GLY A 101 -13.75 -3.22 15.22
C GLY A 101 -12.83 -4.34 15.65
N VAL A 102 -13.24 -5.59 15.44
CA VAL A 102 -12.41 -6.78 15.71
C VAL A 102 -11.10 -6.71 14.92
N LEU A 103 -11.17 -6.34 13.64
CA LEU A 103 -9.97 -6.24 12.80
C LEU A 103 -9.01 -5.15 13.28
N THR A 104 -9.49 -3.96 13.60
CA THR A 104 -8.65 -2.82 14.00
C THR A 104 -8.05 -3.05 15.38
N VAL A 105 -8.85 -3.51 16.35
CA VAL A 105 -8.36 -3.89 17.69
C VAL A 105 -7.34 -5.02 17.57
N GLY A 106 -7.67 -6.08 16.82
CA GLY A 106 -6.78 -7.21 16.61
C GLY A 106 -5.46 -6.82 15.96
N LEU A 107 -5.49 -6.01 14.89
CA LEU A 107 -4.28 -5.51 14.23
C LEU A 107 -3.44 -4.63 15.16
N ASN A 108 -4.07 -3.71 15.91
CA ASN A 108 -3.34 -2.84 16.84
C ASN A 108 -2.70 -3.64 17.98
N LEU A 109 -3.41 -4.64 18.53
CA LEU A 109 -2.86 -5.54 19.54
C LEU A 109 -1.75 -6.45 18.99
N LEU A 110 -1.91 -6.95 17.76
CA LEU A 110 -0.86 -7.74 17.10
C LEU A 110 0.38 -6.91 16.83
N ILE A 111 0.24 -5.69 16.30
CA ILE A 111 1.37 -4.79 16.01
C ILE A 111 2.07 -4.41 17.31
N THR A 112 1.33 -3.92 18.31
CA THR A 112 1.94 -3.51 19.59
C THR A 112 2.54 -4.69 20.34
N GLY A 113 1.87 -5.84 20.38
CA GLY A 113 2.42 -7.06 20.97
C GLY A 113 3.67 -7.56 20.24
N PHE A 114 3.65 -7.55 18.91
CA PHE A 114 4.77 -8.00 18.08
C PHE A 114 5.99 -7.10 18.22
N PHE A 115 5.80 -5.79 18.37
CA PHE A 115 6.88 -4.82 18.61
C PHE A 115 7.20 -4.61 20.10
N GLY A 116 6.53 -5.30 21.03
CA GLY A 116 6.76 -5.19 22.47
C GLY A 116 6.37 -3.83 23.07
N ILE A 117 5.47 -3.09 22.42
CA ILE A 117 5.08 -1.73 22.79
C ILE A 117 4.03 -1.79 23.89
N GLN A 118 4.40 -1.36 25.10
CA GLN A 118 3.48 -1.26 26.24
C GLN A 118 2.79 0.10 26.33
N GLN A 119 3.50 1.16 25.95
CA GLN A 119 3.01 2.53 25.94
C GLN A 119 3.59 3.27 24.74
N MET A 120 2.77 4.04 24.02
CA MET A 120 3.22 4.96 22.99
C MET A 120 3.13 6.39 23.51
N ARG A 121 4.22 7.14 23.36
CA ARG A 121 4.22 8.59 23.61
C ARG A 121 3.23 9.28 22.67
N PHE A 122 2.78 10.48 23.06
CA PHE A 122 1.75 11.21 22.31
C PHE A 122 2.07 11.45 20.83
N LYS A 123 3.27 11.97 20.49
CA LYS A 123 3.61 12.30 19.10
C LYS A 123 3.64 11.07 18.19
N PRO A 124 4.34 9.98 18.56
CA PRO A 124 4.30 8.77 17.74
C PRO A 124 2.90 8.16 17.65
N TRP A 125 2.14 8.17 18.74
CA TRP A 125 0.76 7.73 18.73
C TRP A 125 -0.13 8.55 17.77
N LEU A 126 0.02 9.88 17.76
CA LEU A 126 -0.73 10.76 16.85
C LEU A 126 -0.47 10.42 15.37
N ILE A 127 0.79 10.15 15.02
CA ILE A 127 1.17 9.75 13.66
C ILE A 127 0.60 8.37 13.34
N TYR A 128 0.70 7.43 14.27
CA TYR A 128 0.13 6.09 14.11
C TYR A 128 -1.39 6.14 13.89
N LYS A 129 -2.11 6.93 14.72
CA LYS A 129 -3.54 7.23 14.57
C LYS A 129 -3.87 7.76 13.20
N LEU A 130 -3.16 8.80 12.75
CA LEU A 130 -3.37 9.40 11.44
C LEU A 130 -3.28 8.34 10.34
N ILE A 131 -2.26 7.47 10.36
CA ILE A 131 -2.06 6.42 9.35
C ILE A 131 -3.21 5.43 9.38
N TYR A 132 -3.51 4.81 10.52
CA TYR A 132 -4.48 3.73 10.56
C TYR A 132 -5.92 4.23 10.38
N THR A 133 -6.27 5.41 10.92
CA THR A 133 -7.59 6.04 10.66
C THR A 133 -7.78 6.34 9.18
N THR A 134 -6.75 6.81 8.48
CA THR A 134 -6.82 7.06 7.04
C THR A 134 -7.08 5.77 6.27
N LEU A 135 -6.32 4.70 6.56
CA LEU A 135 -6.49 3.40 5.90
C LEU A 135 -7.88 2.80 6.17
N LEU A 136 -8.33 2.88 7.42
CA LEU A 136 -9.65 2.40 7.85
C LEU A 136 -10.76 3.14 7.11
N SER A 137 -10.69 4.48 7.05
CA SER A 137 -11.68 5.33 6.39
C SER A 137 -11.77 5.04 4.89
N VAL A 138 -10.62 4.98 4.20
CA VAL A 138 -10.57 4.61 2.77
C VAL A 138 -11.28 3.28 2.53
N LYS A 139 -11.05 2.28 3.38
CA LYS A 139 -11.66 0.96 3.22
C LYS A 139 -13.15 0.97 3.50
N ILE A 140 -13.59 1.58 4.60
CA ILE A 140 -15.02 1.69 4.92
C ILE A 140 -15.77 2.38 3.78
N VAL A 141 -15.23 3.47 3.25
CA VAL A 141 -15.82 4.19 2.11
C VAL A 141 -15.88 3.32 0.86
N GLU A 142 -14.79 2.65 0.48
CA GLU A 142 -14.74 1.74 -0.68
C GLU A 142 -15.81 0.63 -0.57
N TYR A 143 -15.90 -0.04 0.59
CA TYR A 143 -16.88 -1.10 0.83
C TYR A 143 -18.31 -0.56 0.85
N SER A 144 -18.53 0.63 1.42
CA SER A 144 -19.85 1.28 1.48
C SER A 144 -20.35 1.66 0.09
N ILE A 145 -19.50 2.29 -0.72
CA ILE A 145 -19.81 2.61 -2.11
C ILE A 145 -20.11 1.34 -2.87
N PHE A 146 -19.24 0.33 -2.77
CA PHE A 146 -19.43 -0.91 -3.51
C PHE A 146 -20.71 -1.65 -3.11
N ARG A 147 -21.14 -1.55 -1.85
CA ARG A 147 -22.43 -2.07 -1.38
C ARG A 147 -23.61 -1.32 -1.99
N TYR A 148 -23.57 0.01 -2.00
CA TYR A 148 -24.69 0.83 -2.48
C TYR A 148 -24.80 0.96 -3.99
N VAL A 149 -23.80 0.51 -4.74
CA VAL A 149 -23.87 0.44 -6.20
C VAL A 149 -24.39 -0.92 -6.69
N GLN A 150 -24.53 -1.92 -5.81
CA GLN A 150 -25.01 -3.25 -6.21
C GLN A 150 -26.43 -3.22 -6.82
N PRO A 151 -26.73 -4.12 -7.78
CA PRO A 151 -28.01 -4.18 -8.47
C PRO A 151 -29.24 -4.35 -7.56
N ASP A 152 -29.07 -5.03 -6.42
CA ASP A 152 -30.14 -5.26 -5.43
C ASP A 152 -30.53 -3.99 -4.67
N TRP A 153 -29.67 -2.97 -4.73
CA TRP A 153 -29.82 -1.68 -4.09
C TRP A 153 -30.19 -0.57 -5.09
N SER A 154 -29.80 -0.70 -6.36
CA SER A 154 -30.18 0.19 -7.46
C SER A 154 -30.18 -0.52 -8.80
N THR A 155 -31.23 -0.30 -9.60
CA THR A 155 -31.21 -0.59 -11.04
C THR A 155 -30.23 0.36 -11.74
N GLY A 156 -29.44 -0.15 -12.69
CA GLY A 156 -28.32 0.56 -13.31
C GLY A 156 -28.72 1.94 -13.86
N GLY A 157 -27.90 2.95 -13.58
CA GLY A 157 -28.09 4.29 -14.13
C GLY A 157 -27.41 4.43 -15.51
N GLN A 158 -27.42 5.64 -16.08
CA GLN A 158 -26.80 5.93 -17.39
C GLN A 158 -25.33 6.40 -17.27
N GLY A 159 -24.72 6.31 -16.08
CA GLY A 159 -23.36 6.80 -15.84
C GLY A 159 -22.29 5.99 -16.59
N SER A 160 -21.33 6.68 -17.21
CA SER A 160 -20.28 6.09 -18.06
C SER A 160 -19.03 5.59 -17.31
N GLN A 161 -18.97 5.70 -15.98
CA GLN A 161 -17.77 5.36 -15.20
C GLN A 161 -17.84 3.93 -14.68
N ALA A 162 -16.77 3.16 -14.83
CA ALA A 162 -16.69 1.80 -14.33
C ALA A 162 -16.40 1.77 -12.82
N VAL A 163 -17.05 0.88 -12.07
CA VAL A 163 -16.77 0.65 -10.64
C VAL A 163 -15.70 -0.43 -10.49
N ARG A 164 -14.70 -0.22 -9.63
CA ARG A 164 -13.69 -1.24 -9.32
C ARG A 164 -14.21 -2.17 -8.23
N ASN A 165 -14.02 -3.48 -8.39
CA ASN A 165 -14.26 -4.45 -7.32
C ASN A 165 -13.16 -4.33 -6.24
N PRO A 166 -13.49 -3.95 -4.99
CA PRO A 166 -12.53 -3.81 -3.90
C PRO A 166 -12.17 -5.15 -3.22
N ILE A 167 -12.87 -6.24 -3.54
CA ILE A 167 -12.65 -7.55 -2.91
C ILE A 167 -11.28 -8.10 -3.33
N PRO A 168 -10.41 -8.47 -2.36
CA PRO A 168 -9.11 -9.07 -2.68
C PRO A 168 -9.31 -10.41 -3.39
N ARG A 169 -8.59 -10.61 -4.50
CA ARG A 169 -8.58 -11.91 -5.21
C ARG A 169 -7.74 -12.90 -4.42
N ILE A 170 -8.14 -14.17 -4.36
CA ILE A 170 -7.36 -15.24 -3.68
C ILE A 170 -5.91 -15.31 -4.19
N GLY A 171 -5.69 -15.01 -5.48
CA GLY A 171 -4.34 -14.91 -6.06
C GLY A 171 -3.42 -13.88 -5.38
N LEU A 172 -3.98 -12.80 -4.84
CA LEU A 172 -3.22 -11.78 -4.12
C LEU A 172 -2.61 -12.34 -2.82
N PHE A 173 -3.29 -13.25 -2.12
CA PHE A 173 -2.73 -13.90 -0.94
C PHE A 173 -1.57 -14.85 -1.29
N LYS A 174 -1.69 -15.59 -2.41
CA LYS A 174 -0.61 -16.45 -2.92
C LYS A 174 0.61 -15.62 -3.36
N GLU A 175 0.39 -14.50 -4.04
CA GLU A 175 1.44 -13.55 -4.43
C GLU A 175 2.13 -12.93 -3.21
N ILE A 176 1.36 -12.50 -2.20
CA ILE A 176 1.92 -11.97 -0.95
C ILE A 176 2.76 -13.05 -0.27
N TYR A 177 2.24 -14.27 -0.11
CA TYR A 177 2.96 -15.36 0.54
C TYR A 177 4.28 -15.70 -0.19
N GLY A 178 4.26 -15.82 -1.52
CA GLY A 178 5.47 -16.07 -2.32
C GLY A 178 6.47 -14.92 -2.28
N SER A 179 5.99 -13.67 -2.19
CA SER A 179 6.83 -12.49 -2.00
C SER A 179 7.48 -12.48 -0.61
N VAL A 180 6.73 -12.82 0.44
CA VAL A 180 7.24 -12.91 1.82
C VAL A 180 8.38 -13.92 1.91
N THR A 181 8.18 -15.14 1.41
CA THR A 181 9.18 -16.21 1.49
C THR A 181 10.42 -15.93 0.65
N GLY A 182 10.25 -15.39 -0.57
CA GLY A 182 11.37 -14.99 -1.43
C GLY A 182 12.21 -13.86 -0.83
N ASN A 183 11.58 -12.84 -0.24
CA ASN A 183 12.29 -11.73 0.38
C ASN A 183 13.03 -12.15 1.65
N ILE A 184 12.44 -13.02 2.48
CA ILE A 184 13.09 -13.56 3.69
C ILE A 184 14.36 -14.32 3.33
N ALA A 185 14.29 -15.26 2.38
CA ALA A 185 15.45 -16.04 1.98
C ALA A 185 16.60 -15.17 1.45
N LEU A 186 16.27 -14.18 0.62
CA LEU A 186 17.26 -13.32 -0.03
C LEU A 186 17.89 -12.31 0.95
N ASN A 187 17.11 -11.81 1.91
CA ASN A 187 17.61 -10.97 3.00
C ASN A 187 18.58 -11.73 3.91
N ILE A 188 18.32 -13.00 4.21
CA ILE A 188 19.23 -13.84 5.01
C ILE A 188 20.57 -14.01 4.28
N ILE A 189 20.52 -14.36 2.99
CA ILE A 189 21.73 -14.59 2.17
C ILE A 189 22.58 -13.32 2.08
N ILE A 190 21.98 -12.20 1.70
CA ILE A 190 22.71 -10.94 1.49
C ILE A 190 23.13 -10.29 2.81
N GLY A 191 22.28 -10.39 3.84
CA GLY A 191 22.64 -9.98 5.20
C GLY A 191 23.84 -10.74 5.75
N SER A 192 23.98 -12.02 5.41
CA SER A 192 25.14 -12.84 5.78
C SER A 192 26.42 -12.42 5.01
N ILE A 193 26.30 -12.13 3.70
CA ILE A 193 27.44 -11.73 2.85
C ILE A 193 28.00 -10.36 3.25
N LEU A 194 27.14 -9.41 3.62
CA LEU A 194 27.54 -8.02 3.89
C LEU A 194 27.99 -7.78 5.33
N GLY A 195 28.37 -8.84 6.07
CA GLY A 195 28.78 -8.75 7.47
C GLY A 195 27.66 -8.34 8.41
N GLY A 196 26.42 -8.42 7.93
CA GLY A 196 25.24 -8.05 8.66
C GLY A 196 24.77 -9.13 9.60
N ALA A 197 25.42 -10.29 9.76
CA ALA A 197 25.02 -11.31 10.73
C ALA A 197 26.14 -11.54 11.75
N VAL A 198 25.88 -11.17 13.02
CA VAL A 198 26.76 -11.40 14.17
C VAL A 198 26.20 -12.57 14.96
N LEU A 199 26.98 -13.64 15.04
CA LEU A 199 26.75 -14.72 16.00
C LEU A 199 27.08 -14.18 17.38
N MET A 200 26.06 -14.05 18.24
CA MET A 200 26.25 -13.74 19.64
C MET A 200 26.78 -14.98 20.38
N ALA A 201 27.42 -14.76 21.53
CA ALA A 201 28.07 -15.81 22.31
C ALA A 201 27.11 -16.90 22.82
N ASP A 202 25.80 -16.65 22.80
CA ASP A 202 24.73 -17.58 23.13
C ASP A 202 24.26 -18.45 21.95
N GLY A 203 24.89 -18.32 20.77
CA GLY A 203 24.52 -19.02 19.55
C GLY A 203 23.37 -18.39 18.78
N SER A 204 22.84 -17.24 19.22
CA SER A 204 21.83 -16.49 18.47
C SER A 204 22.48 -15.70 17.32
N VAL A 205 21.82 -15.68 16.15
CA VAL A 205 22.26 -14.90 14.99
C VAL A 205 21.54 -13.54 15.04
N THR A 206 22.28 -12.49 15.38
CA THR A 206 21.79 -11.11 15.32
C THR A 206 22.16 -10.49 13.99
N ILE A 207 21.19 -10.05 13.22
CA ILE A 207 21.48 -9.37 11.95
C ILE A 207 21.70 -7.86 12.29
N PHE A 208 22.92 -7.33 12.14
CA PHE A 208 23.38 -5.93 12.32
C PHE A 208 22.51 -4.80 11.70
N PRO A 209 21.71 -5.00 10.62
CA PRO A 209 20.77 -4.02 10.08
C PRO A 209 19.55 -3.76 10.98
N THR A 210 19.51 -4.34 12.18
CA THR A 210 18.44 -4.17 13.16
C THR A 210 18.64 -3.00 14.11
N THR A 211 19.81 -2.37 14.13
CA THR A 211 20.13 -1.23 15.02
C THR A 211 19.95 0.12 14.32
N ALA A 212 19.73 1.18 15.10
CA ALA A 212 19.59 2.53 14.58
C ALA A 212 20.83 3.01 13.78
N SER A 213 22.02 2.51 14.11
CA SER A 213 23.29 2.73 13.40
C SER A 213 23.40 1.92 12.10
N GLY A 214 22.68 0.80 11.99
CA GLY A 214 22.68 -0.08 10.83
C GLY A 214 21.75 0.35 9.69
N ILE A 215 20.90 1.36 9.89
CA ILE A 215 19.90 1.84 8.91
C ILE A 215 20.49 2.12 7.52
N PRO A 216 21.67 2.74 7.36
CA PRO A 216 22.27 2.95 6.03
C PRO A 216 22.60 1.63 5.33
N VAL A 217 23.13 0.64 6.08
CA VAL A 217 23.45 -0.69 5.57
C VAL A 217 22.17 -1.43 5.16
N THR A 218 21.13 -1.31 5.97
CA THR A 218 19.79 -1.83 5.66
C THR A 218 19.21 -1.26 4.37
N GLY A 219 19.24 0.07 4.25
CA GLY A 219 18.78 0.76 3.06
C GLY A 219 19.53 0.30 1.82
N LEU A 220 20.87 0.16 1.94
CA LEU A 220 21.72 -0.35 0.87
C LEU A 220 21.34 -1.77 0.44
N ILE A 221 21.24 -2.70 1.40
CA ILE A 221 20.86 -4.09 1.14
C ILE A 221 19.52 -4.15 0.42
N PHE A 222 18.51 -3.48 0.98
CA PHE A 222 17.18 -3.55 0.44
C PHE A 222 17.07 -2.87 -0.93
N GLY A 223 17.71 -1.71 -1.11
CA GLY A 223 17.69 -0.99 -2.38
C GLY A 223 18.42 -1.73 -3.50
N LEU A 224 19.48 -2.48 -3.19
CA LEU A 224 20.09 -3.39 -4.16
C LEU A 224 19.16 -4.56 -4.50
N ILE A 225 18.57 -5.21 -3.49
CA ILE A 225 17.69 -6.36 -3.69
C ILE A 225 16.44 -5.97 -4.48
N ALA A 226 15.62 -5.10 -3.91
CA ALA A 226 14.35 -4.72 -4.50
C ALA A 226 14.54 -3.90 -5.76
N GLY A 227 15.56 -3.01 -5.79
CA GLY A 227 15.87 -2.24 -6.98
C GLY A 227 16.29 -3.12 -8.16
N VAL A 228 17.20 -4.08 -7.96
CA VAL A 228 17.64 -4.97 -9.04
C VAL A 228 16.55 -5.96 -9.41
N LEU A 229 15.89 -6.63 -8.46
CA LEU A 229 14.88 -7.66 -8.76
C LEU A 229 13.65 -7.05 -9.46
N VAL A 230 13.11 -5.95 -8.95
CA VAL A 230 11.92 -5.33 -9.56
C VAL A 230 12.28 -4.77 -10.93
N THR A 231 13.41 -4.05 -11.04
CA THR A 231 13.78 -3.46 -12.32
C THR A 231 14.16 -4.51 -13.37
N SER A 232 14.87 -5.58 -12.98
CA SER A 232 15.22 -6.65 -13.91
C SER A 232 14.00 -7.42 -14.39
N GLY A 233 13.04 -7.72 -13.50
CA GLY A 233 11.78 -8.37 -13.85
C GLY A 233 10.95 -7.53 -14.82
N VAL A 234 10.74 -6.24 -14.52
CA VAL A 234 9.90 -5.35 -15.34
C VAL A 234 10.57 -5.04 -16.68
N VAL A 235 11.84 -4.62 -16.67
CA VAL A 235 12.56 -4.29 -17.91
C VAL A 235 12.74 -5.53 -18.79
N GLY A 236 13.02 -6.70 -18.19
CA GLY A 236 13.14 -7.96 -18.92
C GLY A 236 11.83 -8.37 -19.60
N ALA A 237 10.70 -8.27 -18.91
CA ALA A 237 9.39 -8.55 -19.47
C ALA A 237 9.04 -7.57 -20.61
N MET A 238 9.25 -6.26 -20.40
CA MET A 238 8.99 -5.24 -21.41
C MET A 238 9.88 -5.40 -22.65
N ASP A 239 11.18 -5.63 -22.47
CA ASP A 239 12.10 -5.88 -23.58
C ASP A 239 11.67 -7.11 -24.39
N LYS A 240 11.19 -8.17 -23.73
CA LYS A 240 10.68 -9.37 -24.41
C LYS A 240 9.44 -9.02 -25.25
N SER A 241 8.48 -8.31 -24.67
CA SER A 241 7.26 -7.87 -25.36
C SER A 241 7.55 -6.93 -26.55
N ILE A 242 8.51 -6.02 -26.42
CA ILE A 242 8.93 -5.12 -27.51
C ILE A 242 9.62 -5.91 -28.64
N LYS A 243 10.48 -6.88 -28.29
CA LYS A 243 11.19 -7.72 -29.28
C LYS A 243 10.27 -8.64 -30.07
N THR A 244 9.18 -9.10 -29.47
CA THR A 244 8.16 -9.91 -30.16
C THR A 244 7.24 -9.07 -31.05
N ALA A 245 7.56 -7.79 -31.27
CA ALA A 245 6.87 -6.87 -32.17
C ALA A 245 5.34 -6.84 -31.97
N ASP A 246 4.89 -6.79 -30.71
CA ASP A 246 3.47 -6.62 -30.42
C ASP A 246 3.00 -5.27 -31.00
N PRO A 247 2.19 -5.25 -32.07
CA PRO A 247 1.84 -4.01 -32.79
C PRO A 247 1.10 -3.02 -31.88
N ILE A 248 0.39 -3.55 -30.89
CA ILE A 248 -0.39 -2.80 -29.91
C ILE A 248 0.53 -1.96 -29.00
N LEU A 249 1.73 -2.47 -28.69
CA LEU A 249 2.71 -1.80 -27.83
C LEU A 249 3.37 -0.61 -28.53
N MET A 250 3.57 -0.70 -29.85
CA MET A 250 4.11 0.40 -30.66
C MET A 250 3.08 1.51 -30.89
N GLU A 251 1.80 1.15 -31.06
CA GLU A 251 0.69 2.11 -31.21
C GLU A 251 0.43 2.89 -29.90
N GLN A 252 0.68 2.26 -28.74
CA GLN A 252 0.53 2.87 -27.42
C GLN A 252 1.77 3.65 -26.93
N ALA A 253 2.80 3.81 -27.76
CA ALA A 253 4.02 4.51 -27.36
C ALA A 253 3.72 5.98 -26.99
N THR A 254 4.02 6.33 -25.75
CA THR A 254 3.76 7.68 -25.24
C THR A 254 5.01 8.55 -25.34
N ASN A 255 4.83 9.87 -25.43
CA ASN A 255 5.93 10.82 -25.30
C ASN A 255 5.59 11.77 -24.16
N ASN A 256 6.09 11.46 -22.96
CA ASN A 256 5.83 12.23 -21.76
C ASN A 256 7.15 12.66 -21.12
N ARG A 257 7.38 13.98 -21.08
CA ARG A 257 8.60 14.63 -20.59
C ARG A 257 8.98 14.25 -19.16
N TRP A 258 8.01 13.87 -18.34
CA TRP A 258 8.25 13.45 -16.96
C TRP A 258 9.01 12.13 -16.85
N TYR A 259 8.90 11.25 -17.84
CA TYR A 259 9.56 9.94 -17.84
C TYR A 259 10.80 9.90 -18.71
N THR A 260 10.99 10.86 -19.62
CA THR A 260 12.16 10.92 -20.51
C THR A 260 13.47 11.26 -19.79
N TRP A 261 13.43 11.84 -18.58
CA TRP A 261 14.66 12.06 -17.80
C TRP A 261 15.35 10.73 -17.46
N MET A 262 14.56 9.68 -17.19
CA MET A 262 15.12 8.43 -16.66
C MET A 262 16.03 7.78 -17.71
N PRO A 263 17.14 7.14 -17.30
CA PRO A 263 18.11 6.58 -18.25
C PRO A 263 17.49 5.53 -19.18
N ILE A 264 17.90 5.55 -20.46
CA ILE A 264 17.48 4.56 -21.48
C ILE A 264 18.26 3.25 -21.30
N ARG A 265 19.55 3.35 -20.93
CA ARG A 265 20.41 2.18 -20.76
C ARG A 265 20.06 1.45 -19.46
N LYS A 266 20.11 0.12 -19.49
CA LYS A 266 19.75 -0.74 -18.35
C LYS A 266 20.54 -0.44 -17.08
N ILE A 267 21.86 -0.35 -17.18
CA ILE A 267 22.76 -0.15 -16.03
C ILE A 267 22.46 1.18 -15.30
N PRO A 268 22.46 2.35 -15.95
CA PRO A 268 22.16 3.60 -15.24
C PRO A 268 20.71 3.65 -14.75
N LEU A 269 19.77 2.99 -15.42
CA LEU A 269 18.39 2.85 -14.91
C LEU A 269 18.36 2.02 -13.62
N TYR A 270 19.09 0.90 -13.57
CA TYR A 270 19.23 0.09 -12.35
C TYR A 270 19.83 0.90 -11.22
N LEU A 271 20.94 1.61 -11.46
CA LEU A 271 21.59 2.43 -10.44
C LEU A 271 20.66 3.52 -9.92
N LEU A 272 19.95 4.22 -10.81
CA LEU A 272 18.99 5.26 -10.41
C LEU A 272 17.90 4.69 -9.51
N VAL A 273 17.27 3.58 -9.93
CA VAL A 273 16.20 2.94 -9.14
C VAL A 273 16.75 2.44 -7.81
N CYS A 274 17.89 1.77 -7.80
CA CYS A 274 18.51 1.27 -6.58
C CYS A 274 18.78 2.43 -5.61
N SER A 275 19.39 3.53 -6.05
CA SER A 275 19.68 4.69 -5.19
C SER A 275 18.41 5.28 -4.57
N PHE A 276 17.33 5.44 -5.35
CA PHE A 276 16.07 5.93 -4.79
C PHE A 276 15.48 4.94 -3.78
N VAL A 277 15.42 3.65 -4.10
CA VAL A 277 14.90 2.65 -3.16
C VAL A 277 15.75 2.61 -1.90
N MET A 278 17.08 2.67 -2.00
CA MET A 278 17.98 2.70 -0.84
C MET A 278 17.66 3.87 0.11
N ILE A 279 17.57 5.08 -0.43
CA ILE A 279 17.28 6.30 0.34
C ILE A 279 15.89 6.20 0.97
N PHE A 280 14.86 5.83 0.20
CA PHE A 280 13.51 5.70 0.72
C PHE A 280 13.39 4.61 1.79
N SER A 281 14.06 3.47 1.63
CA SER A 281 14.06 2.39 2.62
C SER A 281 14.72 2.80 3.91
N ALA A 282 15.87 3.50 3.85
CA ALA A 282 16.54 4.03 5.03
C ALA A 282 15.65 5.05 5.77
N ILE A 283 15.01 5.97 5.05
CA ILE A 283 14.09 6.96 5.63
C ILE A 283 12.89 6.28 6.28
N VAL A 284 12.25 5.33 5.60
CA VAL A 284 11.05 4.66 6.12
C VAL A 284 11.38 3.78 7.33
N LEU A 285 12.52 3.07 7.30
CA LEU A 285 12.96 2.30 8.46
C LEU A 285 13.27 3.21 9.65
N ARG A 286 13.98 4.33 9.43
CA ARG A 286 14.25 5.31 10.48
C ARG A 286 12.96 5.88 11.06
N ALA A 287 12.02 6.25 10.22
CA ALA A 287 10.72 6.77 10.63
C ALA A 287 9.97 5.74 11.48
N LEU A 288 10.01 4.46 11.10
CA LEU A 288 9.34 3.39 11.84
C LEU A 288 10.00 3.11 13.19
N MET A 289 11.33 3.09 13.25
CA MET A 289 12.06 2.96 14.52
C MET A 289 11.75 4.13 15.47
N LEU A 290 11.70 5.36 14.96
CA LEU A 290 11.31 6.53 15.75
C LEU A 290 9.83 6.51 16.16
N LEU A 291 8.95 6.00 15.29
CA LEU A 291 7.52 5.91 15.55
C LEU A 291 7.21 4.93 16.70
N PHE A 292 7.98 3.85 16.82
CA PHE A 292 7.75 2.84 17.84
C PHE A 292 8.75 2.89 18.99
N ASP A 293 9.60 3.93 19.02
CA ASP A 293 10.70 4.10 20.00
C ASP A 293 11.57 2.83 20.13
N LEU A 294 11.86 2.20 18.98
CA LEU A 294 12.60 0.94 18.91
C LEU A 294 14.10 1.21 18.76
N PRO A 295 14.93 0.89 19.78
CA PRO A 295 16.38 0.99 19.66
C PRO A 295 16.96 -0.07 18.71
N TYR A 296 16.31 -1.24 18.65
CA TYR A 296 16.64 -2.35 17.77
C TYR A 296 15.39 -3.12 17.34
N MET A 297 15.45 -3.82 16.20
CA MET A 297 14.44 -4.80 15.78
C MET A 297 14.98 -6.22 15.90
N ASN A 298 14.13 -7.22 16.15
CA ASN A 298 14.57 -8.60 15.93
C ASN A 298 14.47 -8.97 14.43
N PHE A 299 15.09 -10.09 14.05
CA PHE A 299 15.12 -10.56 12.67
C PHE A 299 13.72 -10.72 12.03
N PHE A 300 12.76 -11.22 12.80
CA PHE A 300 11.39 -11.42 12.33
C PHE A 300 10.67 -10.09 12.10
N GLN A 301 10.81 -9.14 13.03
CA GLN A 301 10.26 -7.78 12.91
C GLN A 301 10.79 -7.09 11.66
N PHE A 302 12.10 -7.18 11.48
CA PHE A 302 12.78 -6.62 10.33
C PHE A 302 12.35 -7.26 9.00
N SER A 303 12.20 -8.58 8.97
CA SER A 303 11.77 -9.33 7.79
C SER A 303 10.33 -9.00 7.37
N ILE A 304 9.43 -8.89 8.35
CA ILE A 304 8.04 -8.48 8.09
C ILE A 304 8.00 -7.04 7.57
N PHE A 305 8.76 -6.13 8.19
CA PHE A 305 8.87 -4.74 7.72
C PHE A 305 9.30 -4.67 6.26
N ILE A 306 10.41 -5.33 5.91
CA ILE A 306 10.92 -5.36 4.53
C ILE A 306 9.86 -5.90 3.58
N THR A 307 9.19 -6.98 3.95
CA THR A 307 8.20 -7.61 3.08
C THR A 307 7.00 -6.70 2.80
N ILE A 308 6.49 -6.03 3.83
CA ILE A 308 5.41 -5.05 3.70
C ILE A 308 5.87 -3.89 2.83
N TYR A 309 7.06 -3.35 3.11
CA TYR A 309 7.64 -2.25 2.35
C TYR A 309 7.85 -2.59 0.87
N ALA A 310 8.43 -3.75 0.56
CA ALA A 310 8.62 -4.26 -0.79
C ALA A 310 7.29 -4.38 -1.55
N THR A 311 6.26 -4.88 -0.87
CA THR A 311 4.91 -5.02 -1.45
C THR A 311 4.28 -3.66 -1.76
N ILE A 312 4.48 -2.68 -0.87
CA ILE A 312 3.96 -1.31 -1.05
C ILE A 312 4.69 -0.58 -2.17
N ILE A 313 6.03 -0.65 -2.21
CA ILE A 313 6.84 0.08 -3.21
C ILE A 313 6.86 -0.60 -4.58
N GLY A 314 6.67 -1.93 -4.64
CA GLY A 314 6.80 -2.72 -5.86
C GLY A 314 5.79 -2.32 -6.95
N LYS A 315 4.54 -2.00 -6.58
CA LYS A 315 3.51 -1.55 -7.53
C LYS A 315 3.80 -0.17 -8.14
N PRO A 316 4.02 0.91 -7.35
CA PRO A 316 4.34 2.22 -7.92
C PRO A 316 5.66 2.19 -8.70
N LEU A 317 6.67 1.45 -8.21
CA LEU A 317 7.95 1.31 -8.92
C LEU A 317 7.77 0.60 -10.26
N SER A 318 7.05 -0.52 -10.29
CA SER A 318 6.72 -1.22 -11.55
C SER A 318 5.94 -0.34 -12.51
N SER A 319 4.95 0.42 -12.02
CA SER A 319 4.17 1.33 -12.86
C SER A 319 5.04 2.43 -13.49
N LEU A 320 5.95 3.00 -12.71
CA LEU A 320 6.90 4.01 -13.17
C LEU A 320 7.87 3.43 -14.22
N LEU A 321 8.39 2.22 -13.99
CA LEU A 321 9.26 1.52 -14.93
C LEU A 321 8.56 1.15 -16.24
N ILE A 322 7.31 0.66 -16.17
CA ILE A 322 6.50 0.38 -17.36
C ILE A 322 6.32 1.68 -18.17
N ARG A 323 5.95 2.79 -17.52
CA ARG A 323 5.79 4.09 -18.18
C ARG A 323 7.08 4.57 -18.84
N ARG A 324 8.24 4.25 -18.24
CA ARG A 324 9.55 4.53 -18.85
C ARG A 324 9.80 3.67 -20.10
N CYS A 325 9.53 2.36 -20.01
CA CYS A 325 9.71 1.42 -21.12
C CYS A 325 8.75 1.69 -22.30
N MET A 326 7.59 2.28 -22.03
CA MET A 326 6.58 2.70 -23.03
C MET A 326 6.88 4.04 -23.70
N GLN A 327 8.03 4.68 -23.41
CA GLN A 327 8.42 5.90 -24.10
C GLN A 327 8.99 5.60 -25.50
N LYS A 328 8.70 6.48 -26.46
CA LYS A 328 9.14 6.32 -27.86
C LYS A 328 10.66 6.17 -28.00
N ASP A 329 11.43 6.90 -27.22
CA ASP A 329 12.91 6.85 -27.20
C ASP A 329 13.44 5.47 -26.73
N TYR A 330 12.82 4.89 -25.71
CA TYR A 330 13.19 3.58 -25.19
C TYR A 330 12.89 2.47 -26.19
N ILE A 331 11.70 2.49 -26.80
CA ILE A 331 11.28 1.52 -27.81
C ILE A 331 12.22 1.60 -29.02
N ALA A 332 12.49 2.80 -29.52
CA ALA A 332 13.41 3.02 -30.65
C ALA A 332 14.82 2.45 -30.36
N TYR A 333 15.33 2.68 -29.14
CA TYR A 333 16.62 2.13 -28.72
C TYR A 333 16.65 0.60 -28.72
N ILE A 334 15.59 -0.07 -28.22
CA ILE A 334 15.52 -1.54 -28.22
C ILE A 334 15.41 -2.11 -29.64
N VAL A 335 14.56 -1.51 -30.49
CA VAL A 335 14.40 -1.94 -31.89
C VAL A 335 15.71 -1.82 -32.66
N HIS A 336 16.40 -0.67 -32.54
CA HIS A 336 17.71 -0.46 -33.18
C HIS A 336 18.75 -1.48 -32.70
N LYS A 337 18.76 -1.79 -31.40
CA LYS A 337 19.67 -2.79 -30.83
C LYS A 337 19.38 -4.22 -31.31
N VAL A 338 18.13 -4.54 -31.64
CA VAL A 338 17.76 -5.83 -32.24
C VAL A 338 18.22 -5.88 -33.69
N GLN A 339 17.99 -4.82 -34.47
CA GLN A 339 18.42 -4.74 -35.87
C GLN A 339 19.95 -4.85 -36.01
N GLN A 340 20.72 -4.20 -35.14
CA GLN A 340 22.19 -4.31 -35.12
C GLN A 340 22.72 -5.69 -34.70
N LYS A 341 21.92 -6.55 -34.06
CA LYS A 341 22.33 -7.91 -33.68
C LYS A 341 21.97 -8.96 -34.74
N SER A 342 21.13 -8.61 -35.70
CA SER A 342 20.69 -9.47 -36.80
C SER A 342 21.44 -9.18 -38.11
N ALA A 343 22.29 -8.16 -38.12
CA ALA A 343 23.21 -7.80 -39.20
C ALA A 343 24.62 -8.30 -38.87
#